data_AF-A0A062WUP3-F1
#
_entry.id   AF-A0A062WUP3-F1
#
_cell.length_a   1.000
_cell.length_b   1.000
_cell.length_c   1.000
_cell.angle_alpha   90.00
_cell.angle_beta   90.00
_cell.angle_gamma   90.00
#
_symmetry.space_group_name_H-M   'P 1'
#
loop_
_entity.id
_entity.type
_entity.pdbx_description
1 polymer ?
#
loop_
_entity_poly.entity_id
_entity_poly.type
_entity_poly.pdbx_seq_one_letter_code
_entity_poly.pdbx_strand_id
1 'polypeptide(L)'
;MPPTPRRLDEVRALLDRDEDYDEDPVGDPPITVSRYRASIRAVLAARVPEPGILASAWSQRETDAFLAGSRATLRLVVEIIGHALAAAPTGDGSGGVD
;
A
#
# COMPACT_ATOMS: atom_id res chain seq x y z
N MET A 1 5.02 12.17 -6.28
CA MET A 1 4.14 13.17 -5.66
C MET A 1 3.31 12.44 -4.61
N PRO A 2 3.24 12.88 -3.35
CA PRO A 2 2.33 12.25 -2.39
C PRO A 2 0.89 12.35 -2.91
N PRO A 3 0.02 11.35 -2.68
CA PRO A 3 -1.38 11.44 -3.06
C PRO A 3 -1.99 12.67 -2.37
N THR A 4 -2.77 13.45 -3.11
CA THR A 4 -3.54 14.54 -2.49
C THR A 4 -4.56 13.93 -1.52
N PRO A 5 -4.88 14.59 -0.39
CA PRO A 5 -5.84 14.06 0.59
C PRO A 5 -7.15 13.60 -0.05
N ARG A 6 -7.65 14.38 -1.01
CA ARG A 6 -8.85 14.06 -1.80
C ARG A 6 -8.75 12.74 -2.57
N ARG A 7 -7.62 12.44 -3.23
CA ARG A 7 -7.45 11.17 -3.96
C ARG A 7 -7.35 9.97 -3.03
N LEU A 8 -6.76 10.14 -1.85
CA LEU A 8 -6.69 9.08 -0.85
C LEU A 8 -8.09 8.69 -0.36
N ASP A 9 -8.94 9.69 -0.11
CA ASP A 9 -10.31 9.46 0.35
C ASP A 9 -11.16 8.79 -0.75
N GLU A 10 -10.98 9.19 -2.01
CA GLU A 10 -11.62 8.54 -3.16
C GLU A 10 -11.21 7.06 -3.28
N VAL A 11 -9.92 6.73 -3.13
CA VAL A 11 -9.45 5.33 -3.14
C VAL A 11 -10.03 4.55 -1.96
N ARG A 12 -10.09 5.13 -0.77
CA ARG A 12 -10.69 4.48 0.41
C ARG A 12 -12.16 4.17 0.19
N ALA A 13 -12.94 5.12 -0.33
CA ALA A 13 -14.35 4.92 -0.62
C ALA A 13 -14.59 3.80 -1.64
N LEU A 14 -13.71 3.65 -2.65
CA LEU A 14 -13.78 2.54 -3.59
C LEU A 14 -13.50 1.20 -2.92
N LEU A 15 -12.52 1.14 -2.01
CA LEU A 15 -12.22 -0.07 -1.24
C LEU A 15 -13.35 -0.42 -0.29
N ASP A 16 -13.92 0.57 0.41
CA ASP A 16 -15.06 0.38 1.32
C ASP A 16 -16.24 -0.24 0.56
N ARG A 17 -16.64 0.35 -0.58
CA ARG A 17 -17.72 -0.16 -1.43
C ARG A 17 -17.47 -1.60 -1.92
N ASP A 18 -16.25 -1.88 -2.35
CA ASP A 18 -15.90 -3.23 -2.82
C ASP A 18 -15.90 -4.27 -1.68
N GLU A 19 -15.60 -3.85 -0.44
CA GLU A 19 -15.66 -4.68 0.76
C GLU A 19 -17.13 -4.89 1.18
N ASP A 20 -17.98 -3.87 1.08
CA ASP A 20 -19.43 -3.99 1.28
C ASP A 20 -20.04 -5.00 0.29
N TYR A 21 -19.60 -5.02 -0.97
CA TYR A 21 -20.05 -6.00 -1.97
C TYR A 21 -19.70 -7.45 -1.59
N ASP A 22 -18.56 -7.68 -0.92
CA ASP A 22 -18.18 -9.03 -0.48
C ASP A 22 -19.17 -9.57 0.59
N GLU A 23 -19.76 -8.68 1.39
CA GLU A 23 -20.74 -9.01 2.43
C GLU A 23 -22.18 -9.07 1.89
N ASP A 24 -22.55 -8.12 1.02
CA ASP A 24 -23.85 -8.03 0.36
C ASP A 24 -23.67 -7.69 -1.14
N PRO A 25 -23.73 -8.69 -2.05
CA PRO A 25 -23.35 -8.53 -3.45
C PRO A 25 -24.44 -7.82 -4.26
N VAL A 26 -24.58 -6.52 -4.03
CA VAL A 26 -25.53 -5.62 -4.67
C VAL A 26 -24.80 -4.47 -5.35
N GLY A 27 -25.16 -4.19 -6.60
CA GLY A 27 -24.59 -3.09 -7.38
C GLY A 27 -23.45 -3.52 -8.31
N ASP A 28 -22.50 -2.60 -8.54
CA ASP A 28 -21.37 -2.86 -9.43
C ASP A 28 -20.41 -3.87 -8.81
N PRO A 29 -19.90 -4.84 -9.60
CA PRO A 29 -18.91 -5.79 -9.11
C PRO A 29 -17.62 -5.08 -8.69
N PRO A 30 -16.85 -5.67 -7.77
CA PRO A 30 -15.67 -5.04 -7.20
C PRO A 30 -14.58 -4.82 -8.26
N ILE A 31 -13.82 -3.74 -8.10
CA ILE A 31 -12.74 -3.35 -9.01
C ILE A 31 -11.53 -4.29 -8.92
N THR A 32 -11.43 -5.09 -7.87
CA THR A 32 -10.37 -6.08 -7.69
C THR A 32 -10.79 -7.23 -6.77
N VAL A 33 -9.89 -8.15 -6.45
CA VAL A 33 -10.14 -9.27 -5.51
C VAL A 33 -9.78 -8.86 -4.08
N SER A 34 -10.41 -9.48 -3.07
CA SER A 34 -10.27 -9.09 -1.66
C SER A 34 -8.81 -9.07 -1.17
N ARG A 35 -7.96 -10.01 -1.62
CA ARG A 35 -6.53 -10.03 -1.29
C ARG A 35 -5.75 -8.79 -1.77
N TYR A 36 -6.14 -8.21 -2.90
CA TYR A 36 -5.51 -7.01 -3.44
C TYR A 36 -6.00 -5.77 -2.70
N ARG A 37 -7.28 -5.69 -2.34
CA ARG A 37 -7.79 -4.64 -1.44
C ARG A 37 -7.07 -4.63 -0.10
N ALA A 38 -6.90 -5.79 0.52
CA ALA A 38 -6.16 -5.93 1.78
C ALA A 38 -4.71 -5.44 1.66
N SER A 39 -4.05 -5.74 0.53
CA SER A 39 -2.69 -5.26 0.25
C SER A 39 -2.64 -3.74 0.10
N ILE A 40 -3.61 -3.14 -0.61
CA ILE A 40 -3.71 -1.68 -0.77
C ILE A 40 -3.96 -1.02 0.59
N ARG A 41 -4.88 -1.55 1.41
CA ARG A 41 -5.12 -1.07 2.79
C ARG A 41 -3.85 -1.08 3.62
N ALA A 42 -3.09 -2.18 3.57
CA ALA A 42 -1.83 -2.30 4.31
C ALA A 42 -0.81 -1.22 3.89
N VAL A 43 -0.68 -0.96 2.59
CA VAL A 43 0.20 0.10 2.08
C VAL A 43 -0.29 1.49 2.50
N LEU A 44 -1.60 1.76 2.43
CA LEU A 44 -2.18 3.04 2.88
C LEU A 44 -2.05 3.25 4.40
N ALA A 45 -2.02 2.16 5.18
CA ALA A 45 -1.83 2.17 6.62
C ALA A 45 -0.34 2.24 7.03
N ALA A 46 0.60 1.99 6.13
CA ALA A 46 2.02 1.98 6.44
C ALA A 46 2.49 3.34 6.98
N ARG A 47 3.25 3.32 8.07
CA ARG A 47 3.82 4.50 8.73
C ARG A 47 5.30 4.28 8.96
N VAL A 48 6.02 5.38 9.17
CA VAL A 48 7.40 5.31 9.64
C VAL A 48 7.38 4.63 11.01
N PRO A 49 8.20 3.59 11.25
CA PRO A 49 8.27 2.97 12.56
C PRO A 49 8.74 3.98 13.60
N GLU A 50 8.07 3.99 14.75
CA GLU A 50 8.52 4.76 15.90
C GLU A 50 9.74 4.09 16.54
N PRO A 51 10.71 4.87 17.05
CA PRO A 51 11.82 4.33 17.81
C PRO A 51 11.31 3.53 19.03
N GLY A 52 11.79 2.30 19.19
CA GLY A 52 11.35 1.40 20.28
C GLY A 52 11.86 1.81 21.67
N ILE A 53 11.55 1.01 22.69
CA ILE A 53 11.85 1.28 24.12
C ILE A 53 13.36 1.56 24.36
N LEU A 54 14.24 0.96 23.55
CA LEU A 54 15.69 1.13 23.62
C LEU A 54 16.20 2.48 23.04
N ALA A 55 15.34 3.22 22.34
CA ALA A 55 15.71 4.52 21.78
C ALA A 55 15.92 5.61 22.85
N SER A 56 15.48 5.38 24.08
CA SER A 56 15.76 6.26 25.22
C SER A 56 17.25 6.43 25.51
N ALA A 57 18.10 5.51 25.05
CA ALA A 57 19.56 5.59 25.18
C ALA A 57 20.25 6.21 23.95
N TRP A 58 19.50 6.52 22.88
CA TRP A 58 20.08 7.10 21.67
C TRP A 58 20.37 8.58 21.86
N SER A 59 21.47 9.02 21.27
CA SER A 59 21.71 10.43 21.02
C SER A 59 20.68 11.00 20.04
N GLN A 60 20.54 12.33 20.04
CA GLN A 60 19.69 13.00 19.04
C GLN A 60 20.10 12.64 17.61
N ARG A 61 21.42 12.56 17.35
CA ARG A 61 21.96 12.23 16.02
C ARG A 61 21.56 10.82 15.57
N GLU A 62 21.58 9.84 16.48
CA GLU A 62 21.14 8.47 16.18
C GLU A 62 19.64 8.40 15.91
N THR A 63 18.85 9.14 16.69
CA THR A 63 17.40 9.26 16.47
C THR A 63 17.08 9.86 15.11
N ASP A 64 17.77 10.95 14.74
CA ASP A 64 17.58 11.61 13.45
C ASP A 64 17.98 10.68 12.28
N ALA A 65 19.09 9.96 12.43
CA ALA A 65 19.55 8.99 11.43
C ALA A 65 18.55 7.83 11.25
N PHE A 66 18.01 7.30 12.35
CA PHE A 66 16.98 6.27 12.32
C PHE A 66 15.72 6.74 11.60
N LEU A 67 15.22 7.93 11.95
CA LEU A 67 14.02 8.49 11.33
C LEU A 67 14.24 8.79 9.84
N ALA A 68 15.41 9.31 9.48
CA ALA A 68 15.76 9.56 8.09
C ALA A 68 15.84 8.26 7.27
N GLY A 69 16.51 7.23 7.79
CA GLY A 69 16.59 5.90 7.17
C GLY A 69 15.20 5.27 7.04
N SER A 70 14.41 5.29 8.10
CA SER A 70 13.06 4.71 8.12
C SER A 70 12.12 5.38 7.11
N ARG A 71 12.19 6.70 6.97
CA ARG A 71 11.45 7.45 5.93
C ARG A 71 11.92 7.08 4.52
N ALA A 72 13.22 6.99 4.31
CA ALA A 72 13.79 6.63 3.01
C ALA A 72 13.38 5.20 2.60
N THR A 73 13.47 4.23 3.52
CA THR A 73 13.06 2.85 3.30
C THR A 73 11.56 2.74 3.00
N LEU A 74 10.70 3.37 3.81
CA LEU A 74 9.25 3.36 3.56
C LEU A 74 8.92 3.90 2.17
N ARG A 75 9.56 5.01 1.78
CA ARG A 75 9.38 5.60 0.45
C ARG A 75 9.78 4.63 -0.66
N LEU A 76 10.96 4.01 -0.55
CA LEU A 76 11.44 3.05 -1.55
C LEU A 76 10.49 1.85 -1.69
N VAL A 77 10.02 1.29 -0.57
CA VAL A 77 9.09 0.15 -0.59
C VAL A 77 7.76 0.53 -1.25
N VAL A 78 7.19 1.68 -0.91
CA VAL A 78 5.95 2.19 -1.54
C VAL A 78 6.16 2.40 -3.05
N GLU A 79 7.31 2.95 -3.46
CA GLU A 79 7.65 3.13 -4.88
C GLU A 79 7.75 1.78 -5.60
N ILE A 80 8.44 0.78 -5.05
CA ILE A 80 8.58 -0.57 -5.64
C ILE A 80 7.21 -1.23 -5.79
N ILE A 81 6.37 -1.20 -4.75
CA ILE A 81 5.02 -1.77 -4.81
C ILE A 81 4.17 -1.03 -5.85
N GLY A 82 4.27 0.30 -5.90
CA GLY A 82 3.58 1.10 -6.90
C GLY A 82 3.98 0.72 -8.34
N HIS A 83 5.27 0.49 -8.59
CA HIS A 83 5.75 0.02 -9.90
C HIS A 83 5.24 -1.39 -10.21
N ALA A 84 5.28 -2.30 -9.23
CA ALA A 84 4.81 -3.68 -9.43
C ALA A 84 3.30 -3.73 -9.76
N LEU A 85 2.48 -2.86 -9.15
CA LEU A 85 1.05 -2.77 -9.43
C LEU A 85 0.73 -2.06 -10.76
N ALA A 86 1.58 -1.12 -11.19
CA ALA A 86 1.40 -0.39 -12.46
C ALA A 86 1.98 -1.15 -13.66
N ALA A 87 2.89 -2.09 -13.44
CA ALA A 87 3.40 -2.94 -14.50
C ALA A 87 2.26 -3.81 -15.04
N ALA A 88 2.01 -3.71 -16.36
CA ALA A 88 1.13 -4.65 -17.02
C ALA A 88 1.66 -6.08 -16.78
N PRO A 89 0.79 -7.09 -16.61
CA PRO A 89 1.26 -8.46 -16.58
C PRO A 89 2.05 -8.71 -17.87
N THR A 90 3.32 -9.09 -17.73
CA THR A 90 4.09 -9.62 -18.86
C THR A 90 3.34 -10.87 -19.31
N GLY A 91 2.66 -10.76 -20.45
CA GLY A 91 1.88 -11.84 -21.04
C GLY A 91 2.78 -12.96 -21.54
N ASP A 92 3.42 -13.70 -20.64
CA ASP A 92 4.04 -14.98 -20.94
C ASP A 92 3.03 -16.07 -20.62
N GLY A 93 2.08 -16.21 -21.54
CA GLY A 93 0.98 -17.17 -21.46
C GLY A 93 0.44 -17.56 -22.82
N SER A 94 1.29 -17.58 -23.86
CA SER A 94 1.03 -18.38 -25.06
C SER A 94 1.32 -19.85 -24.74
N GLY A 95 0.45 -20.47 -23.94
CA GLY A 95 0.37 -21.92 -23.75
C GLY A 95 -0.99 -22.38 -24.25
N GLY A 96 -1.03 -23.02 -25.42
CA GLY A 96 -2.25 -23.37 -26.14
C GLY A 96 -3.04 -24.56 -25.59
N VAL A 97 -3.81 -25.16 -26.51
CA VAL A 97 -4.76 -26.29 -26.44
C VAL A 97 -6.21 -25.79 -26.25
N ASP A 98 -7.15 -25.88 -27.20
CA ASP A 98 -7.34 -26.68 -28.43
C ASP A 98 -7.75 -25.82 -29.64
#